data_AF-A0A7V6NMC5-F1
#
_entry.id   AF-A0A7V6NMC5-F1
#
_cell.length_a   1.000
_cell.length_b   1.000
_cell.length_c   1.000
_cell.angle_alpha   90.00
_cell.angle_beta   90.00
_cell.angle_gamma   90.00
#
_symmetry.space_group_name_H-M   'P 1'
#
loop_
_entity.id
_entity.type
_entity.pdbx_description
1 polymer ?
#
loop_
_entity_poly.entity_id
_entity_poly.type
_entity_poly.pdbx_seq_one_letter_code
_entity_poly.pdbx_strand_id
1 'polypeptide(L)' 'MRIRFITKEQVRKAYGKRKKGSTLDVREGLGIEDMDNVPQEVFSIIGETLSFIKYINTREDESDENK' A
#
# COMPACT_ATOMS: atom_id res chain seq x y z
N MET A 1 -34.63 -2.09 -35.11
CA MET A 1 -33.69 -1.81 -33.99
C MET A 1 -34.49 -1.17 -32.84
N ARG A 2 -34.42 -1.67 -31.61
CA ARG A 2 -35.20 -1.12 -30.48
C ARG A 2 -34.28 -0.33 -29.56
N ILE A 3 -34.51 0.98 -29.48
CA ILE A 3 -33.77 1.88 -28.57
C ILE A 3 -34.46 1.82 -27.21
N ARG A 4 -33.67 1.64 -26.14
CA ARG A 4 -34.16 1.69 -24.75
C ARG A 4 -33.46 2.84 -24.05
N PHE A 5 -34.24 3.63 -23.32
CA PHE A 5 -33.69 4.64 -22.42
C PHE A 5 -33.31 3.96 -21.10
N ILE A 6 -32.06 4.14 -20.69
CA ILE A 6 -31.48 3.52 -19.50
C ILE A 6 -30.97 4.64 -18.59
N THR A 7 -31.18 4.51 -17.28
CA THR A 7 -30.71 5.53 -16.34
C THR A 7 -29.20 5.43 -16.11
N LYS A 8 -28.56 6.56 -15.78
CA LYS A 8 -27.12 6.58 -15.46
C LYS A 8 -26.76 5.64 -14.30
N GLU A 9 -27.69 5.43 -13.38
CA GLU A 9 -27.51 4.50 -12.25
C GLU A 9 -27.44 3.04 -12.69
N GLN A 10 -28.29 2.63 -13.61
CA GLN A 10 -28.27 1.28 -14.17
C GLN A 10 -26.98 1.02 -14.94
N VAL A 11 -26.51 2.00 -15.71
CA VAL A 11 -25.21 1.94 -16.39
C VAL A 11 -24.07 1.83 -15.38
N ARG A 12 -24.06 2.65 -14.33
CA ARG A 12 -23.05 2.61 -13.27
C ARG A 12 -23.07 1.30 -12.48
N LYS A 13 -24.23 0.68 -12.30
CA LYS A 13 -24.33 -0.61 -11.60
C LYS A 13 -23.78 -1.76 -12.44
N ALA A 14 -24.04 -1.76 -13.75
CA ALA A 14 -23.61 -2.82 -14.66
C ALA A 14 -22.13 -2.67 -15.09
N TYR A 15 -21.68 -1.43 -15.33
CA TYR A 15 -20.37 -1.13 -15.92
C TYR A 15 -19.49 -0.22 -15.05
N GLY A 16 -20.03 0.36 -13.98
CA GLY A 16 -19.23 1.17 -13.08
C GLY A 16 -18.24 0.27 -12.34
N LYS A 17 -16.98 0.72 -12.29
CA LYS A 17 -15.95 0.07 -11.49
C LYS A 17 -16.44 0.06 -10.04
N ARG A 18 -16.61 -1.14 -9.46
CA ARG A 18 -16.84 -1.25 -8.02
C ARG A 18 -15.62 -0.59 -7.38
N LYS A 19 -15.83 0.40 -6.50
CA LYS A 19 -14.84 0.72 -5.48
C LYS A 19 -14.80 -0.49 -4.57
N LYS A 20 -14.12 -1.56 -4.99
CA LYS A 20 -13.60 -2.55 -4.05
C LYS A 20 -12.69 -1.68 -3.20
N GLY A 21 -13.12 -1.38 -1.98
CA GLY A 21 -12.21 -0.78 -1.01
C GLY A 21 -11.02 -1.72 -1.00
N SER A 22 -9.91 -1.28 -1.57
CA SER A 22 -8.65 -1.98 -1.44
C SER A 22 -8.17 -1.72 -0.01
N THR A 23 -8.97 -2.08 0.98
CA THR A 23 -8.40 -2.69 2.17
C THR A 23 -7.95 -4.04 1.67
N LEU A 24 -6.79 -4.06 1.00
CA LEU A 24 -5.94 -5.23 1.05
C LEU A 24 -5.79 -5.42 2.55
N ASP A 25 -6.42 -6.44 3.11
CA ASP A 25 -6.26 -6.74 4.52
C ASP A 25 -4.84 -7.30 4.62
N VAL A 26 -3.87 -6.39 4.67
CA VAL A 26 -2.44 -6.69 4.70
C VAL A 26 -2.15 -7.64 5.88
N ARG A 27 -3.02 -7.62 6.90
CA ARG A 27 -2.99 -8.53 8.06
C ARG A 27 -3.21 -9.99 7.66
N GLU A 28 -4.19 -10.28 6.81
CA GLU A 28 -4.53 -11.63 6.36
C GLU A 28 -3.44 -12.24 5.45
N GLY A 29 -2.80 -11.41 4.61
CA GLY A 29 -1.73 -11.85 3.71
C GLY A 29 -0.35 -12.00 4.35
N LEU A 30 -0.10 -11.34 5.48
CA LEU A 30 1.18 -11.37 6.19
C LEU A 30 1.17 -12.29 7.43
N GLY A 31 0.06 -13.01 7.69
CA GLY A 31 -0.06 -13.89 8.86
C GLY A 31 0.07 -13.14 10.19
N ILE A 32 -0.34 -11.88 10.21
CA ILE A 32 -0.20 -11.01 11.37
C ILE A 32 -1.41 -11.21 12.27
N GLU A 33 -1.44 -12.33 12.98
CA GLU A 33 -2.46 -12.59 14.01
C GLU A 33 -2.08 -11.93 15.36
N ASP A 34 -0.80 -11.58 15.56
CA ASP A 34 -0.24 -11.16 16.86
C ASP A 34 0.44 -9.77 16.87
N MET A 35 0.08 -8.84 15.97
CA MET A 35 0.67 -7.48 15.99
C MET A 35 0.38 -6.72 17.29
N ASP A 36 -0.73 -7.02 17.96
CA ASP A 36 -1.15 -6.37 19.20
C ASP A 36 -0.24 -6.73 20.40
N ASN A 37 0.53 -7.82 20.28
CA ASN A 37 1.48 -8.27 21.31
C ASN A 37 2.92 -7.78 21.07
N VAL A 38 3.17 -7.02 19.99
CA VAL A 38 4.51 -6.52 19.67
C VAL A 38 4.79 -5.25 20.48
N PRO A 39 5.85 -5.21 21.30
CA PRO A 39 6.23 -4.02 22.03
C PRO A 39 6.49 -2.84 21.09
N GLN A 40 6.06 -1.65 21.49
CA GLN A 40 6.20 -0.43 20.69
C GLN A 40 7.67 -0.13 20.34
N GLU A 41 8.59 -0.52 21.22
CA GLU A 41 10.03 -0.41 21.05
C GLU A 41 10.54 -1.16 19.81
N VAL A 42 9.92 -2.28 19.45
CA VAL A 42 10.31 -3.07 18.27
C VAL A 42 10.05 -2.29 16.98
N PHE A 43 8.93 -1.57 16.90
CA PHE A 43 8.64 -0.72 15.75
C PHE A 43 9.62 0.46 15.64
N SER A 44 10.04 1.02 16.77
CA SER A 44 11.07 2.07 16.79
C SER A 44 12.40 1.56 16.25
N ILE A 45 12.84 0.37 16.70
CA ILE A 45 14.09 -0.24 16.22
C ILE A 45 14.02 -0.52 14.71
N ILE A 46 12.90 -1.06 14.22
CA ILE A 46 12.69 -1.31 12.78
C ILE A 46 12.73 0.00 12.00
N GLY A 47 12.07 1.05 12.50
CA GLY A 47 12.06 2.37 11.87
C GLY A 47 13.45 3.02 11.78
N GLU A 48 14.23 2.93 12.85
CA GLU A 48 15.61 3.42 12.89
C GLU A 48 16.51 2.64 11.94
N THR A 49 16.38 1.31 11.91
CA THR A 49 17.17 0.44 11.03
C THR A 49 16.90 0.75 9.56
N LEU A 50 15.62 0.93 9.18
CA LEU A 50 15.24 1.30 7.82
C LEU A 50 15.74 2.71 7.44
N SER A 51 15.71 3.64 8.39
CA SER A 51 16.23 5.00 8.19
C SER A 51 17.75 4.99 8.00
N PHE A 52 18.46 4.14 8.75
CA PHE A 52 19.89 3.95 8.61
C PHE A 52 20.26 3.34 7.25
N ILE A 53 19.55 2.28 6.83
CA ILE A 53 19.76 1.68 5.49
C ILE A 53 19.52 2.72 4.40
N LYS A 54 18.42 3.49 4.50
CA LYS A 54 18.13 4.57 3.55
C LYS A 54 19.26 5.59 3.50
N TYR A 55 19.74 6.03 4.66
CA TYR A 55 20.84 7.00 4.77
C TYR A 55 22.12 6.50 4.10
N ILE A 56 22.50 5.24 4.32
CA ILE A 56 23.66 4.62 3.67
C ILE A 56 23.47 4.56 2.16
N ASN A 57 22.32 4.07 1.68
CA ASN A 57 22.04 3.98 0.25
C ASN A 57 22.09 5.35 -0.44
N THR A 58 21.48 6.39 0.17
CA THR A 58 21.57 7.75 -0.38
C THR A 58 22.98 8.33 -0.37
N ARG A 59 23.85 7.87 0.54
CA ARG A 59 25.26 8.31 0.57
C ARG A 59 26.17 7.55 -0.38
N GLU A 60 25.90 6.28 -0.64
CA GLU A 60 26.57 5.54 -1.72
C GLU A 60 26.26 6.19 -3.08
N ASP A 61 24.98 6.55 -3.32
CA ASP A 61 24.56 7.23 -4.55
C ASP A 61 25.24 8.60 -4.75
N GLU A 62 25.59 9.33 -3.68
CA GLU A 62 26.33 10.61 -3.76
C GLU A 62 27.85 10.43 -3.95
N SER A 63 28.39 9.23 -3.71
CA SER A 63 29.83 8.97 -3.76
C SER A 63 30.36 8.55 -5.14
N ASP A 64 29.46 8.25 -6.09
CA ASP A 64 29.79 7.84 -7.47
C ASP A 64 29.72 8.98 -8.51
N GLU A 65 29.72 10.26 -8.09
CA GLU A 65 29.82 11.44 -8.98
C GLU A 65 31.20 12.12 -9.00
N ASN A 66 32.29 11.37 -8.79
CA ASN A 66 33.63 11.88 -9.08
C ASN A 66 34.42 10.88 -9.93
N LYS A 67 34.05 10.85 -11.21
CA LYS A 67 34.78 10.16 -12.28
C LYS A 67 35.51 11.17 -13.16
#